data_AF-A0A1I0EHE3-F1
#
_entry.id   AF-A0A1I0EHE3-F1
#
_cell.length_a   1.000
_cell.length_b   1.000
_cell.length_c   1.000
_cell.angle_alpha   90.00
_cell.angle_beta   90.00
_cell.angle_gamma   90.00
#
_symmetry.space_group_name_H-M   'P 1'
#
loop_
_entity.id
_entity.type
_entity.pdbx_description
1 polymer ?
#
loop_
_entity_poly.entity_id
_entity_poly.type
_entity_poly.pdbx_seq_one_letter_code
_entity_poly.pdbx_strand_id
1 'polypeptide(L)'
;MTNSIRSPFVSHSKEFSLIHKYFNLPAIQRSNSPYTNLGIGDDCALLEIPNDTLIAISTDTLVEHRHFLVNTDPADIAYKAFMVSISDLAAMGATPRWVSLALTLPRLDDLWLNRFSLQLFKLLDAYDMQLIGGDTTKGPLAITLTVQGTLPKDTALKRSNAKDGDAIFLSGTIGNSALGLKMITDVLNDEINIHHVEQDLVSQRNLILDTFLPIHHIDIAKPQSEHVTASNLNKNHTNDLGWMINWLKGSYLYPKAQVELGLAIREIANSAIDISDGLASDLNHICASSGLSANVILDSLPISQTFKSVYEKRNINHTKEELFSLALSGGDDYQLCFTVDNGLKDDIVILGKQLNIPLTCIGNMKKSNVAEVCYFHDGDKYELILSGFDHFSS
;
A
#
# COMPACT_ATOMS: atom_id res chain seq x y z
N MET A 1 32.11 57.24 -19.99
CA MET A 1 32.11 56.64 -18.65
C MET A 1 31.03 55.58 -18.64
N THR A 2 31.44 54.31 -18.67
CA THR A 2 30.59 53.14 -18.90
C THR A 2 29.90 52.69 -17.61
N ASN A 3 28.57 52.53 -17.69
CA ASN A 3 27.73 51.92 -16.66
C ASN A 3 28.16 50.48 -16.38
N SER A 4 28.37 50.14 -15.11
CA SER A 4 28.44 48.77 -14.62
C SER A 4 27.27 48.57 -13.65
N ILE A 5 26.15 48.10 -14.18
CA ILE A 5 25.05 47.55 -13.40
C ILE A 5 25.47 46.14 -13.04
N ARG A 6 25.76 45.90 -11.75
CA ARG A 6 25.99 44.56 -11.21
C ARG A 6 24.71 43.74 -11.39
N SER A 7 24.80 42.62 -12.08
CA SER A 7 23.74 41.59 -12.09
C SER A 7 23.54 41.04 -10.67
N PRO A 8 22.30 40.81 -10.22
CA PRO A 8 22.07 40.21 -8.91
C PRO A 8 22.52 38.75 -8.93
N PHE A 9 23.17 38.33 -7.84
CA PHE A 9 23.55 36.96 -7.57
C PHE A 9 22.31 36.05 -7.58
N VAL A 10 22.10 35.28 -8.65
CA VAL A 10 21.28 34.07 -8.59
C VAL A 10 22.21 32.93 -8.20
N SER A 11 22.31 32.69 -6.88
CA SER A 11 22.81 31.41 -6.38
C SER A 11 21.87 30.33 -6.91
N HIS A 12 22.27 29.64 -7.99
CA HIS A 12 21.62 28.40 -8.39
C HIS A 12 21.98 27.37 -7.33
N SER A 13 21.14 27.24 -6.29
CA SER A 13 21.36 26.24 -5.26
C SER A 13 21.35 24.85 -5.92
N LYS A 14 22.19 23.93 -5.40
CA LYS A 14 22.22 22.54 -5.89
C LYS A 14 20.85 21.85 -5.77
N GLU A 15 20.03 22.30 -4.84
CA GLU A 15 18.66 21.85 -4.60
C GLU A 15 17.72 22.22 -5.76
N PHE A 16 17.69 23.48 -6.21
CA PHE A 16 16.87 23.89 -7.37
C PHE A 16 17.25 23.12 -8.64
N SER A 17 18.54 22.84 -8.84
CA SER A 17 18.99 22.02 -9.98
C SER A 17 18.53 20.56 -9.90
N LEU A 18 18.33 20.03 -8.68
CA LEU A 18 17.90 18.66 -8.42
C LEU A 18 16.40 18.52 -8.65
N ILE A 19 15.59 19.46 -8.13
CA ILE A 19 14.14 19.52 -8.37
C ILE A 19 13.85 19.56 -9.87
N HIS A 20 14.53 20.45 -10.62
CA HIS A 20 14.35 20.52 -12.07
C HIS A 20 14.77 19.25 -12.82
N LYS A 21 15.84 18.59 -12.38
CA LYS A 21 16.38 17.39 -13.05
C LYS A 21 15.52 16.15 -12.80
N TYR A 22 14.99 15.99 -11.59
CA TYR A 22 14.38 14.73 -11.16
C TYR A 22 12.90 14.82 -10.84
N PHE A 23 12.39 15.97 -10.39
CA PHE A 23 11.03 16.11 -9.86
C PHE A 23 10.16 17.13 -10.60
N ASN A 24 10.68 17.79 -11.62
CA ASN A 24 9.94 18.66 -12.53
C ASN A 24 10.19 18.22 -13.97
N LEU A 25 9.82 16.98 -14.30
CA LEU A 25 9.96 16.39 -15.64
C LEU A 25 8.77 16.80 -16.52
N PRO A 26 8.90 17.81 -17.41
CA PRO A 26 7.78 18.32 -18.20
C PRO A 26 7.31 17.31 -19.24
N ALA A 27 8.16 16.33 -19.58
CA ALA A 27 7.85 15.27 -20.53
C ALA A 27 6.91 14.19 -19.97
N ILE A 28 6.71 14.11 -18.64
CA ILE A 28 5.89 13.09 -17.98
C ILE A 28 4.72 13.72 -17.22
N GLN A 29 4.83 14.98 -16.76
CA GLN A 29 3.67 15.69 -16.23
C GLN A 29 2.68 15.99 -17.36
N ARG A 30 1.49 15.39 -17.29
CA ARG A 30 0.34 15.92 -18.03
C ARG A 30 0.12 17.37 -17.61
N SER A 31 0.44 18.31 -18.49
CA SER A 31 0.39 19.74 -18.21
C SER A 31 -1.03 20.31 -18.02
N ASN A 32 -2.07 19.49 -17.93
CA ASN A 32 -3.47 19.95 -18.00
C ASN A 32 -4.39 19.19 -17.02
N SER A 33 -4.02 19.09 -15.74
CA SER A 33 -5.06 18.85 -14.73
C SER A 33 -5.93 20.10 -14.65
N PRO A 34 -7.26 20.02 -14.85
CA PRO A 34 -8.14 21.19 -14.74
C PRO A 34 -8.22 21.73 -13.30
N TYR A 35 -7.62 21.03 -12.33
CA TYR A 35 -7.69 21.33 -10.92
C TYR A 35 -6.39 21.93 -10.36
N THR A 36 -5.34 22.05 -11.16
CA THR A 36 -4.03 22.56 -10.72
C THR A 36 -3.72 23.87 -11.43
N ASN A 37 -3.95 24.99 -10.75
CA ASN A 37 -3.68 26.33 -11.26
C ASN A 37 -2.18 26.69 -11.18
N LEU A 38 -1.50 26.18 -10.14
CA LEU A 38 -0.05 26.34 -9.97
C LEU A 38 0.51 25.06 -9.32
N GLY A 39 1.50 24.43 -9.96
CA GLY A 39 2.21 23.26 -9.44
C GLY A 39 3.63 23.60 -8.96
N ILE A 40 4.58 22.69 -9.18
CA ILE A 40 5.99 22.89 -8.83
C ILE A 40 6.58 24.09 -9.58
N GLY A 41 7.31 24.94 -8.87
CA GLY A 41 8.09 26.05 -9.47
C GLY A 41 7.89 27.40 -8.79
N ASP A 42 7.00 27.48 -7.81
CA ASP A 42 6.75 28.66 -6.97
C ASP A 42 6.75 28.25 -5.48
N ASP A 43 6.48 29.19 -4.57
CA ASP A 43 6.53 28.95 -3.11
C ASP A 43 5.47 27.96 -2.61
N CYS A 44 4.36 27.79 -3.34
CA CYS A 44 3.32 26.81 -3.04
C CYS A 44 2.48 26.43 -4.26
N ALA A 45 1.78 25.29 -4.16
CA ALA A 45 0.79 24.88 -5.15
C ALA A 45 -0.55 25.60 -4.93
N LEU A 46 -1.24 25.93 -6.02
CA LEU A 46 -2.60 26.46 -6.00
C LEU A 46 -3.53 25.47 -6.70
N LEU A 47 -4.50 24.95 -5.93
CA LEU A 47 -5.44 23.92 -6.36
C LEU A 47 -6.85 24.47 -6.38
N GLU A 48 -7.63 24.06 -7.38
CA GLU A 48 -9.04 24.40 -7.53
C GLU A 48 -9.88 23.13 -7.50
N ILE A 49 -10.92 23.11 -6.65
CA ILE A 49 -11.84 21.98 -6.53
C ILE A 49 -13.26 22.40 -6.94
N PRO A 50 -14.03 21.51 -7.59
CA PRO A 50 -15.44 21.76 -7.85
C PRO A 50 -16.24 21.98 -6.56
N ASN A 51 -17.37 22.69 -6.69
CA ASN A 51 -18.37 22.76 -5.63
C ASN A 51 -18.83 21.35 -5.21
N ASP A 52 -19.17 21.19 -3.92
CA ASP A 52 -19.64 19.93 -3.32
C ASP A 52 -18.65 18.75 -3.34
N THR A 53 -17.36 19.07 -3.46
CA THR A 53 -16.24 18.13 -3.32
C THR A 53 -15.50 18.39 -2.01
N LEU A 54 -15.09 17.32 -1.33
CA LEU A 54 -14.15 17.32 -0.21
C LEU A 54 -12.76 16.93 -0.69
N ILE A 55 -11.74 17.40 0.02
CA ILE A 55 -10.36 16.91 -0.13
C ILE A 55 -10.08 15.97 1.04
N ALA A 56 -9.72 14.72 0.73
CA ALA A 56 -9.10 13.79 1.67
C ALA A 56 -7.58 13.97 1.59
N ILE A 57 -6.91 14.07 2.73
CA ILE A 57 -5.47 14.28 2.83
C ILE A 57 -4.91 13.23 3.79
N SER A 58 -3.86 12.52 3.37
CA SER A 58 -3.05 11.69 4.27
C SER A 58 -1.57 12.01 4.12
N THR A 59 -0.77 11.61 5.12
CA THR A 59 0.68 11.77 5.11
C THR A 59 1.34 10.59 5.81
N ASP A 60 2.22 9.91 5.08
CA ASP A 60 3.02 8.82 5.62
C ASP A 60 4.49 9.08 5.44
N THR A 61 5.28 8.48 6.34
CA THR A 61 6.74 8.57 6.30
C THR A 61 7.36 7.19 6.34
N LEU A 62 8.13 6.86 5.32
CA LEU A 62 8.94 5.65 5.27
C LEU A 62 10.37 6.00 5.63
N VAL A 63 10.81 5.44 6.75
CA VAL A 63 12.17 5.55 7.28
C VAL A 63 12.96 4.27 7.02
N GLU A 64 14.19 4.42 6.53
CA GLU A 64 15.16 3.33 6.37
C GLU A 64 15.37 2.57 7.70
N HIS A 65 15.54 1.25 7.63
CA HIS A 65 15.59 0.31 8.77
C HIS A 65 14.29 0.10 9.56
N ARG A 66 13.22 0.84 9.24
CA ARG A 66 11.91 0.65 9.87
C ARG A 66 10.90 0.12 8.87
N HIS A 67 10.78 0.78 7.72
CA HIS A 67 9.75 0.47 6.71
C HIS A 67 10.31 -0.21 5.45
N PHE A 68 11.63 -0.13 5.27
CA PHE A 68 12.39 -0.81 4.23
C PHE A 68 13.86 -0.98 4.67
N LEU A 69 14.63 -1.79 3.93
CA LEU A 69 16.00 -2.17 4.28
C LEU A 69 17.03 -1.28 3.55
N VAL A 70 18.27 -1.20 4.09
CA VAL A 70 19.35 -0.32 3.58
C VAL A 70 19.67 -0.49 2.09
N ASN A 71 19.46 -1.69 1.57
CA ASN A 71 19.79 -2.05 0.19
C ASN A 71 18.55 -2.20 -0.70
N THR A 72 17.37 -1.77 -0.25
CA THR A 72 16.16 -1.79 -1.09
C THR A 72 16.35 -0.88 -2.30
N ASP A 73 15.99 -1.38 -3.49
CA ASP A 73 16.13 -0.63 -4.73
C ASP A 73 15.30 0.67 -4.66
N PRO A 74 15.83 1.82 -5.10
CA PRO A 74 15.11 3.11 -4.98
C PRO A 74 13.77 3.14 -5.71
N ALA A 75 13.62 2.37 -6.80
CA ALA A 75 12.34 2.23 -7.47
C ALA A 75 11.33 1.46 -6.61
N ASP A 76 11.78 0.43 -5.90
CA ASP A 76 10.90 -0.35 -5.02
C ASP A 76 10.50 0.47 -3.78
N ILE A 77 11.40 1.32 -3.26
CA ILE A 77 11.09 2.31 -2.22
C ILE A 77 10.02 3.29 -2.72
N ALA A 78 10.17 3.84 -3.93
CA ALA A 78 9.18 4.75 -4.52
C ALA A 78 7.82 4.06 -4.69
N TYR A 79 7.83 2.79 -5.13
CA TYR A 79 6.62 1.99 -5.27
C TYR A 79 5.91 1.80 -3.93
N LYS A 80 6.63 1.33 -2.91
CA LYS A 80 6.06 1.11 -1.59
C LYS A 80 5.54 2.42 -1.02
N ALA A 81 6.37 3.46 -0.95
CA ALA A 81 5.98 4.77 -0.41
C ALA A 81 4.70 5.31 -1.07
N PHE A 82 4.60 5.20 -2.39
CA PHE A 82 3.40 5.65 -3.11
C PHE A 82 2.17 4.80 -2.78
N MET A 83 2.28 3.47 -2.87
CA MET A 83 1.15 2.56 -2.67
C MET A 83 0.59 2.63 -1.26
N VAL A 84 1.46 2.67 -0.25
CA VAL A 84 1.01 2.74 1.14
C VAL A 84 0.30 4.05 1.42
N SER A 85 0.78 5.19 0.87
CA SER A 85 0.10 6.46 1.07
C SER A 85 -1.25 6.58 0.38
N ILE A 86 -1.40 6.05 -0.85
CA ILE A 86 -2.71 6.07 -1.52
C ILE A 86 -3.68 5.02 -0.96
N SER A 87 -3.22 4.10 -0.11
CA SER A 87 -4.07 3.13 0.61
C SER A 87 -5.06 3.83 1.54
N ASP A 88 -4.62 4.88 2.25
CA ASP A 88 -5.51 5.71 3.06
C ASP A 88 -6.60 6.38 2.23
N LEU A 89 -6.25 6.87 1.04
CA LEU A 89 -7.25 7.44 0.12
C LEU A 89 -8.25 6.37 -0.32
N ALA A 90 -7.80 5.15 -0.59
CA ALA A 90 -8.69 4.03 -0.88
C ALA A 90 -9.64 3.72 0.30
N ALA A 91 -9.14 3.73 1.53
CA ALA A 91 -9.92 3.48 2.75
C ALA A 91 -11.00 4.55 2.99
N MET A 92 -10.76 5.78 2.55
CA MET A 92 -11.75 6.87 2.57
C MET A 92 -12.67 6.86 1.34
N GLY A 93 -12.41 5.97 0.38
CA GLY A 93 -13.05 5.95 -0.92
C GLY A 93 -12.74 7.19 -1.74
N ALA A 94 -11.63 7.89 -1.54
CA ALA A 94 -11.28 9.10 -2.28
C ALA A 94 -10.60 8.79 -3.62
N THR A 95 -10.88 9.60 -4.65
CA THR A 95 -10.15 9.52 -5.93
C THR A 95 -8.82 10.25 -5.78
N PRO A 96 -7.66 9.59 -5.92
CA PRO A 96 -6.37 10.26 -5.80
C PRO A 96 -6.19 11.35 -6.85
N ARG A 97 -5.52 12.46 -6.49
CA ARG A 97 -5.32 13.62 -7.39
C ARG A 97 -3.93 14.21 -7.33
N TRP A 98 -3.39 14.37 -6.13
CA TRP A 98 -2.14 15.09 -5.93
C TRP A 98 -1.25 14.40 -4.91
N VAL A 99 0.04 14.69 -5.01
CA VAL A 99 1.02 14.31 -4.00
C VAL A 99 2.04 15.43 -3.82
N SER A 100 2.53 15.61 -2.61
CA SER A 100 3.78 16.33 -2.33
C SER A 100 4.80 15.41 -1.67
N LEU A 101 6.07 15.57 -2.01
CA LEU A 101 7.18 14.72 -1.56
C LEU A 101 8.16 15.52 -0.69
N ALA A 102 8.30 15.16 0.58
CA ALA A 102 9.46 15.57 1.39
C ALA A 102 10.49 14.44 1.41
N LEU A 103 11.65 14.67 0.80
CA LEU A 103 12.72 13.69 0.62
C LEU A 103 13.94 14.07 1.45
N THR A 104 14.30 13.24 2.43
CA THR A 104 15.54 13.38 3.19
C THR A 104 16.56 12.37 2.68
N LEU A 105 17.76 12.84 2.30
CA LEU A 105 18.84 12.00 1.77
C LEU A 105 20.14 12.17 2.56
N PRO A 106 20.91 11.09 2.84
CA PRO A 106 22.18 11.20 3.56
C PRO A 106 23.26 11.90 2.71
N ARG A 107 23.19 11.69 1.40
CA ARG A 107 24.04 12.30 0.38
C ARG A 107 23.28 12.39 -0.94
N LEU A 108 23.70 13.31 -1.80
CA LEU A 108 23.23 13.36 -3.17
C LEU A 108 23.77 12.17 -3.96
N ASP A 109 22.87 11.41 -4.56
CA ASP A 109 23.17 10.24 -5.37
C ASP A 109 22.29 10.28 -6.63
N ASP A 110 22.91 10.61 -7.77
CA ASP A 110 22.22 10.83 -9.04
C ASP A 110 21.53 9.56 -9.56
N LEU A 111 22.11 8.37 -9.29
CA LEU A 111 21.56 7.09 -9.71
C LEU A 111 20.35 6.74 -8.85
N TRP A 112 20.46 6.92 -7.54
CA TRP A 112 19.36 6.72 -6.60
C TRP A 112 18.15 7.60 -6.98
N LEU A 113 18.40 8.91 -7.14
CA LEU A 113 17.37 9.90 -7.49
C LEU A 113 16.71 9.60 -8.82
N ASN A 114 17.48 9.20 -9.84
CA ASN A 114 16.93 8.84 -11.15
C ASN A 114 15.98 7.64 -11.06
N ARG A 115 16.38 6.58 -10.35
CA ARG A 115 15.58 5.37 -10.21
C ARG A 115 14.30 5.62 -9.41
N PHE A 116 14.41 6.32 -8.28
CA PHE A 116 13.28 6.68 -7.43
C PHE A 116 12.28 7.55 -8.20
N SER A 117 12.74 8.67 -8.78
CA SER A 117 11.86 9.62 -9.47
C SER A 117 11.18 8.98 -10.68
N LEU A 118 11.90 8.24 -11.52
CA LEU A 118 11.32 7.58 -12.69
C LEU A 118 10.18 6.64 -12.30
N GLN A 119 10.35 5.87 -11.23
CA GLN A 119 9.30 4.97 -10.76
C GLN A 119 8.12 5.73 -10.16
N LEU A 120 8.38 6.77 -9.36
CA LEU A 120 7.31 7.63 -8.82
C LEU A 120 6.46 8.24 -9.94
N PHE A 121 7.08 8.80 -10.98
CA PHE A 121 6.35 9.40 -12.10
C PHE A 121 5.53 8.40 -12.92
N LYS A 122 6.01 7.15 -13.08
CA LYS A 122 5.21 6.08 -13.69
C LYS A 122 3.95 5.79 -12.88
N LEU A 123 4.05 5.79 -11.55
CA LEU A 123 2.92 5.55 -10.67
C LEU A 123 1.94 6.72 -10.67
N LEU A 124 2.46 7.95 -10.67
CA LEU A 124 1.63 9.15 -10.80
C LEU A 124 0.82 9.14 -12.10
N ASP A 125 1.44 8.80 -13.23
CA ASP A 125 0.72 8.65 -14.51
C ASP A 125 -0.33 7.53 -14.44
N ALA A 126 0.00 6.38 -13.88
CA ALA A 126 -0.90 5.23 -13.77
C ALA A 126 -2.16 5.51 -12.93
N TYR A 127 -2.07 6.40 -11.93
CA TYR A 127 -3.18 6.77 -11.04
C TYR A 127 -3.75 8.16 -11.34
N ASP A 128 -3.36 8.79 -12.46
CA ASP A 128 -3.76 10.15 -12.86
C ASP A 128 -3.54 11.20 -11.74
N MET A 129 -2.41 11.08 -11.04
CA MET A 129 -1.99 11.96 -9.97
C MET A 129 -0.89 12.92 -10.43
N GLN A 130 -0.81 14.08 -9.76
CA GLN A 130 0.23 15.06 -10.02
C GLN A 130 1.11 15.32 -8.79
N LEU A 131 2.44 15.31 -8.98
CA LEU A 131 3.36 15.87 -8.00
C LEU A 131 3.27 17.40 -8.03
N ILE A 132 2.79 18.00 -6.95
CA ILE A 132 2.48 19.44 -6.88
C ILE A 132 3.49 20.25 -6.07
N GLY A 133 4.37 19.60 -5.32
CA GLY A 133 5.35 20.27 -4.47
C GLY A 133 6.14 19.29 -3.63
N GLY A 134 6.95 19.83 -2.73
CA GLY A 134 7.80 19.02 -1.89
C GLY A 134 8.92 19.79 -1.21
N ASP A 135 9.75 19.05 -0.51
CA ASP A 135 10.99 19.52 0.09
C ASP A 135 12.11 18.49 -0.15
N THR A 136 13.36 18.93 -0.23
CA THR A 136 14.50 18.01 -0.32
C THR A 136 15.61 18.47 0.60
N THR A 137 15.93 17.65 1.60
CA THR A 137 16.87 18.00 2.66
C THR A 137 17.90 16.91 2.93
N LYS A 138 18.95 17.25 3.68
CA LYS A 138 20.04 16.32 4.02
C LYS A 138 19.81 15.73 5.42
N GLY A 139 19.83 14.40 5.52
CA GLY A 139 19.66 13.67 6.79
C GLY A 139 19.57 12.16 6.58
N PRO A 140 19.22 11.36 7.60
CA PRO A 140 18.91 9.94 7.44
C PRO A 140 17.83 9.71 6.38
N LEU A 141 17.94 8.64 5.59
CA LEU A 141 17.02 8.40 4.47
C LEU A 141 15.57 8.27 4.96
N ALA A 142 14.73 9.20 4.53
CA ALA A 142 13.31 9.22 4.84
C ALA A 142 12.52 9.79 3.64
N ILE A 143 11.39 9.16 3.36
CA ILE A 143 10.48 9.53 2.28
C ILE A 143 9.13 9.82 2.91
N THR A 144 8.70 11.08 2.87
CA THR A 144 7.38 11.48 3.32
C THR A 144 6.54 11.90 2.13
N LEU A 145 5.41 11.22 1.92
CA LEU A 145 4.43 11.60 0.91
C LEU A 145 3.19 12.13 1.62
N THR A 146 2.76 13.33 1.23
CA THR A 146 1.40 13.81 1.54
C THR A 146 0.58 13.61 0.28
N VAL A 147 -0.39 12.71 0.32
CA VAL A 147 -1.29 12.46 -0.79
C VAL A 147 -2.62 13.18 -0.56
N GLN A 148 -3.21 13.66 -1.65
CA GLN A 148 -4.50 14.31 -1.63
C GLN A 148 -5.43 13.67 -2.67
N GLY A 149 -6.65 13.37 -2.25
CA GLY A 149 -7.71 12.86 -3.09
C GLY A 149 -8.99 13.69 -2.97
N THR A 150 -9.89 13.50 -3.91
CA THR A 150 -11.19 14.18 -3.95
C THR A 150 -12.34 13.19 -3.86
N LEU A 151 -13.41 13.59 -3.19
CA LEU A 151 -14.65 12.81 -3.11
C LEU A 151 -15.85 13.74 -2.93
N PRO A 152 -17.06 13.35 -3.36
CA PRO A 152 -18.27 14.10 -3.05
C PRO A 152 -18.46 14.26 -1.53
N LYS A 153 -19.22 15.30 -1.14
CA LYS A 153 -19.65 15.45 0.26
C LYS A 153 -20.49 14.25 0.70
N ASP A 154 -20.37 13.90 1.97
CA ASP A 154 -21.16 12.86 2.65
C ASP A 154 -20.97 11.42 2.16
N THR A 155 -20.08 11.19 1.20
CA THR A 155 -19.75 9.87 0.66
C THR A 155 -18.45 9.30 1.23
N ALA A 156 -17.83 9.97 2.21
CA ALA A 156 -16.57 9.52 2.79
C ALA A 156 -16.78 8.21 3.56
N LEU A 157 -16.04 7.17 3.16
CA LEU A 157 -15.94 5.97 3.96
C LEU A 157 -15.18 6.31 5.24
N LYS A 158 -15.77 6.00 6.39
CA LYS A 158 -15.17 6.26 7.71
C LYS A 158 -14.99 4.95 8.45
N ARG A 159 -14.14 4.94 9.47
CA ARG A 159 -14.03 3.82 10.42
C ARG A 159 -15.30 3.68 11.27
N SER A 160 -15.98 4.81 11.52
CA SER A 160 -17.29 4.87 12.15
C SER A 160 -18.40 4.47 11.18
N ASN A 161 -19.62 4.27 11.70
CA ASN A 161 -20.87 3.97 10.98
C ASN A 161 -21.11 2.48 10.65
N ALA A 162 -20.23 1.56 11.08
CA ALA A 162 -20.58 0.15 11.08
C ALA A 162 -21.86 -0.07 11.90
N LYS A 163 -22.71 -1.01 11.46
CA LYS A 163 -24.01 -1.31 12.08
C LYS A 163 -24.01 -2.72 12.66
N ASP A 164 -24.87 -2.94 13.66
CA ASP A 164 -25.09 -4.27 14.23
C ASP A 164 -25.59 -5.24 13.15
N GLY A 165 -24.92 -6.38 13.03
CA GLY A 165 -25.23 -7.39 12.02
C GLY A 165 -24.55 -7.19 10.66
N ASP A 166 -23.83 -6.08 10.43
CA ASP A 166 -23.09 -5.89 9.18
C ASP A 166 -22.13 -7.05 8.92
N ALA A 167 -22.01 -7.45 7.66
CA ALA A 167 -20.99 -8.36 7.20
C ALA A 167 -19.63 -7.66 7.19
N ILE A 168 -18.57 -8.34 7.64
CA ILE A 168 -17.19 -7.84 7.55
C ILE A 168 -16.53 -8.49 6.34
N PHE A 169 -16.06 -7.68 5.39
CA PHE A 169 -15.35 -8.11 4.21
C PHE A 169 -13.90 -7.67 4.22
N LEU A 170 -13.05 -8.50 3.63
CA LEU A 170 -11.63 -8.24 3.43
C LEU A 170 -11.25 -8.47 1.97
N SER A 171 -10.47 -7.55 1.39
CA SER A 171 -9.92 -7.73 0.05
C SER A 171 -8.67 -8.60 0.05
N GLY A 172 -8.41 -9.27 -1.07
CA GLY A 172 -7.16 -9.98 -1.33
C GLY A 172 -6.84 -11.04 -0.27
N THR A 173 -5.59 -11.06 0.17
CA THR A 173 -5.10 -11.99 1.21
C THR A 173 -4.22 -11.26 2.21
N ILE A 174 -4.18 -11.73 3.46
CA ILE A 174 -3.41 -11.13 4.56
C ILE A 174 -2.23 -11.99 5.03
N GLY A 175 -1.29 -11.37 5.74
CA GLY A 175 -0.13 -12.00 6.38
C GLY A 175 1.04 -12.30 5.45
N ASN A 176 0.88 -12.18 4.13
CA ASN A 176 1.96 -12.46 3.18
C ASN A 176 3.16 -11.54 3.41
N SER A 177 2.88 -10.26 3.65
CA SER A 177 3.89 -9.24 3.90
C SER A 177 4.68 -9.55 5.17
N ALA A 178 3.99 -9.81 6.28
CA ALA A 178 4.61 -10.15 7.55
C ALA A 178 5.45 -11.43 7.49
N LEU A 179 4.97 -12.49 6.83
CA LEU A 179 5.76 -13.69 6.63
C LEU A 179 6.95 -13.41 5.71
N GLY A 180 6.76 -12.63 4.65
CA GLY A 180 7.83 -12.17 3.76
C GLY A 180 8.93 -11.42 4.51
N LEU A 181 8.56 -10.48 5.38
CA LEU A 181 9.49 -9.73 6.21
C LEU A 181 10.22 -10.65 7.19
N LYS A 182 9.49 -11.53 7.88
CA LYS A 182 10.09 -12.55 8.77
C LYS A 182 11.14 -13.38 8.03
N MET A 183 10.85 -13.75 6.78
CA MET A 183 11.80 -14.48 5.94
C MET A 183 13.02 -13.67 5.50
N ILE A 184 12.92 -12.35 5.41
CA ILE A 184 14.07 -11.50 5.16
C ILE A 184 14.91 -11.38 6.43
N THR A 185 14.27 -11.13 7.57
CA THR A 185 14.96 -10.94 8.86
C THR A 185 15.61 -12.23 9.37
N ASP A 186 14.96 -13.37 9.23
CA ASP A 186 15.52 -14.66 9.64
C ASP A 186 16.78 -14.99 8.82
N VAL A 187 16.77 -14.70 7.52
CA VAL A 187 17.96 -14.86 6.66
C VAL A 187 19.10 -13.96 7.12
N LEU A 188 18.82 -12.68 7.44
CA LEU A 188 19.82 -11.75 7.98
C LEU A 188 20.40 -12.21 9.33
N ASN A 189 19.59 -12.88 10.15
CA ASN A 189 20.04 -13.47 11.42
C ASN A 189 20.86 -14.75 11.21
N ASP A 190 20.63 -15.48 10.11
CA ASP A 190 21.37 -16.67 9.71
C ASP A 190 22.68 -16.36 8.95
N GLU A 191 23.09 -15.09 8.84
CA GLU A 191 24.30 -14.65 8.13
C GLU A 191 25.63 -14.94 8.86
N ILE A 192 25.80 -16.20 9.27
CA ILE A 192 27.01 -16.96 8.94
C ILE A 192 26.78 -17.66 7.59
N ASN A 193 26.60 -16.90 6.48
CA ASN A 193 26.90 -17.27 5.07
C ASN A 193 26.16 -16.36 4.06
N ILE A 194 26.68 -15.17 3.81
CA ILE A 194 26.20 -14.28 2.73
C ILE A 194 27.18 -14.38 1.57
N HIS A 195 26.83 -15.13 0.53
CA HIS A 195 27.38 -14.90 -0.82
C HIS A 195 26.48 -15.45 -1.94
N HIS A 196 25.34 -16.10 -1.63
CA HIS A 196 24.46 -16.71 -2.64
C HIS A 196 23.08 -16.05 -2.82
N VAL A 197 22.66 -15.11 -1.96
CA VAL A 197 21.28 -14.56 -2.00
C VAL A 197 21.13 -13.35 -2.94
N GLU A 198 22.18 -12.56 -3.15
CA GLU A 198 22.08 -11.29 -3.91
C GLU A 198 21.86 -11.47 -5.42
N GLN A 199 22.34 -12.56 -6.02
CA GLN A 199 22.16 -12.80 -7.47
C GLN A 199 20.75 -13.29 -7.84
N ASP A 200 20.05 -13.94 -6.89
CA ASP A 200 18.69 -14.45 -7.13
C ASP A 200 17.62 -13.36 -7.06
N LEU A 201 17.79 -12.35 -6.19
CA LEU A 201 16.81 -11.27 -6.04
C LEU A 201 16.70 -10.38 -7.28
N VAL A 202 17.82 -10.07 -7.95
CA VAL A 202 17.81 -9.25 -9.17
C VAL A 202 17.17 -10.00 -10.34
N SER A 203 17.44 -11.30 -10.47
CA SER A 203 16.90 -12.15 -11.54
C SER A 203 15.40 -12.43 -11.36
N GLN A 204 14.96 -12.58 -10.11
CA GLN A 204 13.55 -12.84 -9.78
C GLN A 204 12.73 -11.56 -9.62
N ARG A 205 13.37 -10.39 -9.52
CA ARG A 205 12.69 -9.09 -9.49
C ARG A 205 11.72 -8.92 -10.66
N ASN A 206 12.14 -9.22 -11.88
CA ASN A 206 11.27 -9.08 -13.05
C ASN A 206 10.06 -10.03 -12.98
N LEU A 207 10.24 -11.25 -12.49
CA LEU A 207 9.15 -12.23 -12.30
C LEU A 207 8.17 -11.82 -11.18
N ILE A 208 8.69 -11.23 -10.11
CA ILE A 208 7.92 -10.67 -8.99
C ILE A 208 7.15 -9.45 -9.49
N LEU A 209 7.81 -8.52 -10.19
CA LEU A 209 7.17 -7.35 -10.80
C LEU A 209 6.05 -7.78 -11.77
N ASP A 210 6.24 -8.80 -12.61
CA ASP A 210 5.19 -9.32 -13.51
C ASP A 210 4.00 -9.94 -12.75
N THR A 211 4.22 -10.39 -11.50
CA THR A 211 3.18 -10.97 -10.63
C THR A 211 2.42 -9.90 -9.83
N PHE A 212 3.11 -8.87 -9.34
CA PHE A 212 2.53 -7.82 -8.49
C PHE A 212 2.12 -6.56 -9.27
N LEU A 213 2.64 -6.34 -10.47
CA LEU A 213 2.32 -5.24 -11.37
C LEU A 213 1.52 -5.70 -12.60
N PRO A 214 0.29 -6.23 -12.47
CA PRO A 214 -0.61 -6.31 -13.61
C PRO A 214 -1.19 -4.93 -13.96
N ILE A 215 -0.50 -3.84 -13.60
CA ILE A 215 -0.82 -2.50 -14.11
C ILE A 215 -0.21 -2.43 -15.50
N HIS A 216 -1.03 -2.80 -16.48
CA HIS A 216 -0.86 -2.59 -17.91
C HIS A 216 0.58 -2.37 -18.40
N HIS A 217 1.14 -3.41 -19.04
CA HIS A 217 1.89 -3.16 -20.27
C HIS A 217 0.99 -2.39 -21.24
N ILE A 218 0.91 -1.06 -21.11
CA ILE A 218 0.50 -0.19 -22.21
C ILE A 218 1.69 -0.17 -23.16
N ASP A 219 1.79 -1.22 -23.96
CA ASP A 219 2.55 -1.19 -25.19
C ASP A 219 1.72 -0.36 -26.18
N ILE A 220 2.07 0.92 -26.37
CA ILE A 220 1.28 1.94 -27.12
C ILE A 220 1.19 1.62 -28.63
N ALA A 221 1.49 0.39 -29.07
CA ALA A 221 1.66 0.08 -30.49
C ALA A 221 1.21 -1.32 -30.97
N LYS A 222 0.48 -2.14 -30.20
CA LYS A 222 0.01 -3.45 -30.72
C LYS A 222 -1.49 -3.76 -30.52
N PRO A 223 -2.14 -4.43 -31.50
CA PRO A 223 -3.57 -4.78 -31.42
C PRO A 223 -3.87 -5.85 -30.36
N GLN A 224 -5.08 -5.80 -29.80
CA GLN A 224 -5.64 -6.56 -28.66
C GLN A 224 -5.82 -8.09 -28.85
N SER A 225 -4.90 -8.80 -29.49
CA SER A 225 -4.99 -10.26 -29.61
C SER A 225 -3.71 -10.92 -29.13
N GLU A 226 -3.58 -11.04 -27.79
CA GLU A 226 -2.77 -12.01 -27.02
C GLU A 226 -2.46 -11.40 -25.64
N HIS A 227 -3.48 -11.36 -24.77
CA HIS A 227 -3.29 -10.97 -23.37
C HIS A 227 -2.74 -12.16 -22.57
N VAL A 228 -1.51 -12.05 -22.07
CA VAL A 228 -0.96 -12.98 -21.07
C VAL A 228 -1.42 -12.51 -19.70
N THR A 229 -2.41 -13.21 -19.12
CA THR A 229 -2.86 -13.02 -17.75
C THR A 229 -1.89 -13.66 -16.75
N ALA A 230 -1.79 -13.13 -15.53
CA ALA A 230 -1.02 -13.70 -14.40
C ALA A 230 -1.33 -15.20 -14.12
N SER A 231 -2.43 -15.72 -14.67
CA SER A 231 -2.77 -17.15 -14.66
C SER A 231 -1.82 -18.05 -15.46
N ASN A 232 -0.99 -17.51 -16.36
CA ASN A 232 -0.04 -18.30 -17.16
C ASN A 232 1.37 -18.40 -16.53
N LEU A 233 1.79 -17.43 -15.70
CA LEU A 233 3.05 -17.52 -14.94
C LEU A 233 2.95 -18.49 -13.75
N ASN A 234 1.74 -18.68 -13.22
CA ASN A 234 1.51 -19.46 -12.00
C ASN A 234 1.47 -20.99 -12.18
N LYS A 235 1.41 -21.53 -13.40
CA LYS A 235 1.16 -22.99 -13.58
C LYS A 235 2.38 -23.90 -13.40
N ASN A 236 3.61 -23.36 -13.45
CA ASN A 236 4.83 -24.19 -13.41
C ASN A 236 5.64 -24.09 -12.11
N HIS A 237 5.28 -23.20 -11.17
CA HIS A 237 6.09 -22.93 -9.96
C HIS A 237 5.39 -23.22 -8.63
N THR A 238 4.17 -23.77 -8.62
CA THR A 238 3.38 -23.96 -7.38
C THR A 238 4.02 -24.88 -6.34
N ASN A 239 5.04 -25.66 -6.70
CA ASN A 239 5.76 -26.55 -5.78
C ASN A 239 7.18 -26.09 -5.43
N ASP A 240 7.68 -25.01 -6.04
CA ASP A 240 9.02 -24.48 -5.80
C ASP A 240 9.03 -23.59 -4.54
N LEU A 241 9.59 -24.11 -3.44
CA LEU A 241 9.69 -23.38 -2.19
C LEU A 241 10.51 -22.08 -2.32
N GLY A 242 11.54 -22.06 -3.16
CA GLY A 242 12.37 -20.88 -3.39
C GLY A 242 11.58 -19.75 -4.04
N TRP A 243 10.82 -20.07 -5.08
CA TRP A 243 9.91 -19.11 -5.72
C TRP A 243 8.87 -18.58 -4.71
N MET A 244 8.25 -19.45 -3.93
CA MET A 244 7.22 -19.07 -2.94
C MET A 244 7.77 -18.12 -1.88
N ILE A 245 8.98 -18.38 -1.38
CA ILE A 245 9.69 -17.49 -0.45
C ILE A 245 9.87 -16.12 -1.08
N ASN A 246 10.40 -16.06 -2.30
CA ASN A 246 10.68 -14.79 -2.97
C ASN A 246 9.40 -14.02 -3.32
N TRP A 247 8.30 -14.72 -3.63
CA TRP A 247 6.98 -14.11 -3.76
C TRP A 247 6.48 -13.47 -2.46
N LEU A 248 6.64 -14.14 -1.31
CA LEU A 248 6.28 -13.58 0.00
C LEU A 248 7.14 -12.35 0.33
N LYS A 249 8.45 -12.41 0.10
CA LYS A 249 9.35 -11.26 0.24
C LYS A 249 8.91 -10.10 -0.67
N GLY A 250 8.50 -10.42 -1.89
CA GLY A 250 7.91 -9.46 -2.83
C GLY A 250 6.65 -8.79 -2.29
N SER A 251 5.79 -9.53 -1.56
CA SER A 251 4.56 -8.98 -0.97
C SER A 251 4.83 -7.87 0.04
N TYR A 252 5.98 -7.90 0.72
CA TYR A 252 6.40 -6.84 1.65
C TYR A 252 6.86 -5.55 0.95
N LEU A 253 7.49 -5.68 -0.23
CA LEU A 253 8.00 -4.54 -1.00
C LEU A 253 6.97 -3.97 -1.98
N TYR A 254 6.05 -4.81 -2.45
CA TYR A 254 5.11 -4.46 -3.50
C TYR A 254 3.64 -4.60 -3.04
N PRO A 255 3.20 -3.86 -2.01
CA PRO A 255 1.79 -3.83 -1.65
C PRO A 255 0.96 -3.20 -2.77
N LYS A 256 -0.35 -3.50 -2.80
CA LYS A 256 -1.27 -2.91 -3.77
C LYS A 256 -2.40 -2.22 -3.05
N ALA A 257 -2.45 -0.90 -3.14
CA ALA A 257 -3.59 -0.12 -2.67
C ALA A 257 -4.86 -0.47 -3.44
N GLN A 258 -5.97 -0.60 -2.73
CA GLN A 258 -7.25 -1.03 -3.29
C GLN A 258 -8.11 0.15 -3.73
N VAL A 259 -7.52 1.10 -4.46
CA VAL A 259 -8.20 2.36 -4.86
C VAL A 259 -9.51 2.07 -5.60
N GLU A 260 -9.49 1.21 -6.62
CA GLU A 260 -10.68 0.85 -7.40
C GLU A 260 -11.80 0.28 -6.53
N LEU A 261 -11.45 -0.57 -5.56
CA LEU A 261 -12.41 -1.13 -4.61
C LEU A 261 -12.98 -0.04 -3.71
N GLY A 262 -12.13 0.81 -3.12
CA GLY A 262 -12.54 1.92 -2.27
C GLY A 262 -13.52 2.87 -2.98
N LEU A 263 -13.28 3.15 -4.27
CA LEU A 263 -14.20 3.92 -5.11
C LEU A 263 -15.53 3.20 -5.33
N ALA A 264 -15.49 1.89 -5.59
CA ALA A 264 -16.68 1.10 -5.88
C ALA A 264 -17.59 0.87 -4.67
N ILE A 265 -17.02 0.72 -3.47
CA ILE A 265 -17.78 0.47 -2.24
C ILE A 265 -18.21 1.77 -1.54
N ARG A 266 -17.81 2.94 -2.04
CA ARG A 266 -18.04 4.26 -1.42
C ARG A 266 -19.49 4.50 -0.99
N GLU A 267 -20.45 4.11 -1.84
CA GLU A 267 -21.90 4.29 -1.60
C GLU A 267 -22.58 3.02 -1.05
N ILE A 268 -21.79 1.97 -0.73
CA ILE A 268 -22.29 0.64 -0.37
C ILE A 268 -21.86 0.27 1.05
N ALA A 269 -20.60 0.53 1.39
CA ALA A 269 -20.03 0.19 2.68
C ALA A 269 -20.48 1.16 3.77
N ASN A 270 -20.76 0.60 4.95
CA ASN A 270 -21.09 1.37 6.14
C ASN A 270 -19.82 1.91 6.81
N SER A 271 -18.72 1.14 6.81
CA SER A 271 -17.42 1.59 7.30
C SER A 271 -16.28 0.94 6.52
N ALA A 272 -15.09 1.55 6.53
CA ALA A 272 -13.89 0.97 5.94
C ALA A 272 -12.61 1.43 6.66
N ILE A 273 -11.56 0.62 6.52
CA ILE A 273 -10.18 0.89 6.90
C ILE A 273 -9.26 0.06 6.01
N ASP A 274 -8.05 0.54 5.71
CA ASP A 274 -7.01 -0.32 5.17
C ASP A 274 -6.26 -1.09 6.27
N ILE A 275 -5.58 -2.16 5.86
CA ILE A 275 -4.86 -3.06 6.76
C ILE A 275 -3.35 -2.76 6.68
N SER A 276 -2.87 -1.87 7.55
CA SER A 276 -1.47 -1.46 7.63
C SER A 276 -0.77 -2.06 8.86
N ASP A 277 -1.43 -2.09 10.02
CA ASP A 277 -0.88 -2.57 11.29
C ASP A 277 -1.32 -4.01 11.62
N GLY A 278 -2.12 -4.59 10.72
CA GLY A 278 -2.65 -5.94 10.81
C GLY A 278 -4.12 -5.94 11.15
N LEU A 279 -4.84 -6.93 10.61
CA LEU A 279 -6.30 -7.01 10.66
C LEU A 279 -6.86 -6.86 12.08
N ALA A 280 -6.19 -7.43 13.08
CA ALA A 280 -6.63 -7.32 14.47
C ALA A 280 -6.63 -5.89 14.99
N SER A 281 -5.58 -5.11 14.70
CA SER A 281 -5.46 -3.72 15.12
C SER A 281 -6.45 -2.83 14.37
N ASP A 282 -6.45 -2.94 13.05
CA ASP A 282 -7.21 -2.07 12.17
C ASP A 282 -8.73 -2.30 12.28
N LEU A 283 -9.16 -3.55 12.38
CA LEU A 283 -10.57 -3.86 12.65
C LEU A 283 -11.01 -3.38 14.05
N ASN A 284 -10.11 -3.41 15.04
CA ASN A 284 -10.41 -2.86 16.36
C ASN A 284 -10.64 -1.34 16.32
N HIS A 285 -10.01 -0.61 15.38
CA HIS A 285 -10.34 0.81 15.15
C HIS A 285 -11.76 1.01 14.62
N ILE A 286 -12.27 0.13 13.76
CA ILE A 286 -13.68 0.14 13.33
C ILE A 286 -14.60 -0.14 14.53
N CYS A 287 -14.29 -1.18 15.31
CA CYS A 287 -15.03 -1.53 16.53
C CYS A 287 -15.14 -0.34 17.49
N ALA A 288 -14.00 0.27 17.83
CA ALA A 288 -13.93 1.41 18.74
C ALA A 288 -14.68 2.64 18.19
N SER A 289 -14.51 2.95 16.90
CA SER A 289 -15.14 4.13 16.27
C SER A 289 -16.64 3.97 16.08
N SER A 290 -17.14 2.72 16.00
CA SER A 290 -18.56 2.42 15.80
C SER A 290 -19.28 2.01 17.09
N GLY A 291 -18.56 1.77 18.19
CA GLY A 291 -19.13 1.28 19.44
C GLY A 291 -19.71 -0.13 19.33
N LEU A 292 -19.07 -0.99 18.52
CA LEU A 292 -19.48 -2.38 18.26
C LEU A 292 -18.30 -3.33 18.47
N SER A 293 -18.59 -4.61 18.62
CA SER A 293 -17.59 -5.68 18.49
C SER A 293 -17.59 -6.25 17.07
N ALA A 294 -16.51 -6.94 16.70
CA ALA A 294 -16.44 -7.75 15.50
C ALA A 294 -16.30 -9.23 15.89
N ASN A 295 -17.12 -10.10 15.30
CA ASN A 295 -16.95 -11.54 15.36
C ASN A 295 -16.24 -12.00 14.08
N VAL A 296 -14.98 -12.39 14.20
CA VAL A 296 -14.14 -12.88 13.09
C VAL A 296 -14.10 -14.40 13.11
N ILE A 297 -14.40 -15.00 11.95
CA ILE A 297 -14.33 -16.45 11.71
C ILE A 297 -12.93 -16.75 11.14
N LEU A 298 -12.06 -17.31 11.97
CA LEU A 298 -10.66 -17.58 11.62
C LEU A 298 -10.52 -18.48 10.39
N ASP A 299 -11.42 -19.45 10.26
CA ASP A 299 -11.46 -20.38 9.11
C ASP A 299 -11.79 -19.69 7.77
N SER A 300 -12.39 -18.51 7.82
CA SER A 300 -12.75 -17.71 6.64
C SER A 300 -11.67 -16.70 6.27
N LEU A 301 -10.59 -16.55 7.04
CA LEU A 301 -9.54 -15.59 6.73
C LEU A 301 -8.89 -15.94 5.38
N PRO A 302 -8.74 -14.96 4.47
CA PRO A 302 -8.10 -15.18 3.18
C PRO A 302 -6.58 -15.22 3.34
N ILE A 303 -6.06 -16.36 3.78
CA ILE A 303 -4.62 -16.62 3.88
C ILE A 303 -4.19 -17.35 2.60
N SER A 304 -3.18 -16.82 1.91
CA SER A 304 -2.74 -17.35 0.61
C SER A 304 -2.23 -18.80 0.74
N GLN A 305 -2.40 -19.60 -0.32
CA GLN A 305 -1.83 -20.95 -0.34
C GLN A 305 -0.31 -20.92 -0.25
N THR A 306 0.33 -19.89 -0.84
CA THR A 306 1.77 -19.67 -0.77
C THR A 306 2.22 -19.50 0.68
N PHE A 307 1.54 -18.65 1.45
CA PHE A 307 1.78 -18.47 2.88
C PHE A 307 1.65 -19.81 3.61
N LYS A 308 0.52 -20.52 3.45
CA LYS A 308 0.25 -21.78 4.16
C LYS A 308 1.32 -22.82 3.89
N SER A 309 1.64 -23.05 2.62
CA SER A 309 2.62 -24.07 2.22
C SER A 309 4.05 -23.70 2.59
N VAL A 310 4.41 -22.42 2.62
CA VAL A 310 5.72 -21.98 3.14
C VAL A 310 5.80 -22.17 4.64
N TYR A 311 4.76 -21.74 5.37
CA TYR A 311 4.67 -21.87 6.81
C TYR A 311 4.77 -23.34 7.24
N GLU A 312 4.08 -24.25 6.54
CA GLU A 312 4.14 -25.70 6.75
C GLU A 312 5.51 -26.32 6.44
N LYS A 313 6.22 -25.85 5.41
CA LYS A 313 7.48 -26.49 4.96
C LYS A 313 8.72 -26.07 5.74
N ARG A 314 8.71 -24.93 6.45
CA ARG A 314 9.91 -24.33 7.06
C ARG A 314 10.24 -24.71 8.51
N ASN A 315 9.59 -25.73 9.09
CA ASN A 315 9.88 -26.18 10.48
C ASN A 315 9.74 -25.06 11.54
N ILE A 316 8.89 -24.05 11.31
CA ILE A 316 8.48 -23.11 12.36
C ILE A 316 7.43 -23.85 13.19
N ASN A 317 7.66 -24.07 14.49
CA ASN A 317 6.78 -24.81 15.42
C ASN A 317 5.28 -24.70 15.05
N HIS A 318 4.78 -25.70 14.32
CA HIS A 318 3.50 -25.59 13.63
C HIS A 318 2.34 -25.58 14.62
N THR A 319 1.82 -24.40 14.90
CA THR A 319 0.53 -24.27 15.59
C THR A 319 -0.40 -23.42 14.74
N LYS A 320 -1.69 -23.77 14.75
CA LYS A 320 -2.72 -22.92 14.15
C LYS A 320 -2.74 -21.53 14.81
N GLU A 321 -2.43 -21.48 16.11
CA GLU A 321 -2.30 -20.25 16.88
C GLU A 321 -1.25 -19.32 16.28
N GLU A 322 -0.01 -19.78 16.08
CA GLU A 322 1.05 -18.96 15.47
C GLU A 322 0.71 -18.52 14.04
N LEU A 323 0.08 -19.40 13.25
CA LEU A 323 -0.38 -19.08 11.89
C LEU A 323 -1.41 -17.94 11.91
N PHE A 324 -2.44 -18.05 12.77
CA PHE A 324 -3.47 -17.02 12.90
C PHE A 324 -2.89 -15.73 13.49
N SER A 325 -2.03 -15.83 14.50
CA SER A 325 -1.35 -14.67 15.09
C SER A 325 -0.57 -13.91 14.02
N LEU A 326 0.25 -14.60 13.22
CA LEU A 326 1.01 -13.95 12.16
C LEU A 326 0.13 -13.34 11.06
N ALA A 327 -0.99 -13.99 10.71
CA ALA A 327 -1.93 -13.46 9.72
C ALA A 327 -2.72 -12.26 10.25
N LEU A 328 -3.00 -12.20 11.55
CA LEU A 328 -3.85 -11.16 12.17
C LEU A 328 -3.09 -9.96 12.68
N SER A 329 -1.88 -10.16 13.19
CA SER A 329 -1.01 -9.10 13.72
C SER A 329 0.10 -8.69 12.75
N GLY A 330 0.22 -9.39 11.62
CA GLY A 330 1.12 -9.02 10.55
C GLY A 330 0.62 -7.77 9.82
N GLY A 331 1.43 -6.71 9.81
CA GLY A 331 1.15 -5.49 9.06
C GLY A 331 1.63 -5.53 7.61
N ASP A 332 1.58 -4.36 6.97
CA ASP A 332 2.01 -4.08 5.59
C ASP A 332 1.23 -4.85 4.49
N ASP A 333 -0.03 -5.23 4.74
CA ASP A 333 -0.86 -5.93 3.75
C ASP A 333 -1.55 -4.97 2.75
N TYR A 334 -1.93 -3.77 3.21
CA TYR A 334 -2.63 -2.70 2.47
C TYR A 334 -3.87 -3.18 1.70
N GLN A 335 -4.55 -4.17 2.27
CA GLN A 335 -5.88 -4.61 1.86
C GLN A 335 -6.94 -3.72 2.49
N LEU A 336 -8.16 -3.71 1.96
CA LEU A 336 -9.30 -3.02 2.59
C LEU A 336 -10.14 -3.98 3.41
N CYS A 337 -10.40 -3.59 4.65
CA CYS A 337 -11.41 -4.18 5.53
C CYS A 337 -12.59 -3.22 5.64
N PHE A 338 -13.80 -3.71 5.34
CA PHE A 338 -14.99 -2.87 5.31
C PHE A 338 -16.23 -3.64 5.76
N THR A 339 -17.24 -2.89 6.17
CA THR A 339 -18.52 -3.43 6.64
C THR A 339 -19.64 -3.07 5.67
N VAL A 340 -20.56 -4.00 5.43
CA VAL A 340 -21.75 -3.80 4.58
C VAL A 340 -22.97 -4.41 5.24
N ASP A 341 -24.15 -3.94 4.86
CA ASP A 341 -25.40 -4.61 5.25
C ASP A 341 -25.35 -6.10 4.85
N ASN A 342 -25.75 -6.99 5.75
CA ASN A 342 -25.67 -8.42 5.53
C ASN A 342 -26.48 -8.90 4.31
N GLY A 343 -27.53 -8.16 3.92
CA GLY A 343 -28.31 -8.42 2.71
C GLY A 343 -27.54 -8.17 1.39
N LEU A 344 -26.41 -7.47 1.43
CA LEU A 344 -25.60 -7.13 0.26
C LEU A 344 -24.40 -8.08 0.06
N LYS A 345 -24.28 -9.16 0.85
CA LYS A 345 -23.15 -10.09 0.77
C LYS A 345 -22.91 -10.63 -0.63
N ASP A 346 -23.97 -11.07 -1.31
CA ASP A 346 -23.85 -11.65 -2.65
C ASP A 346 -23.45 -10.61 -3.69
N ASP A 347 -23.94 -9.38 -3.56
CA ASP A 347 -23.57 -8.25 -4.43
C ASP A 347 -22.09 -7.90 -4.29
N ILE A 348 -21.54 -7.92 -3.06
CA ILE A 348 -20.11 -7.71 -2.83
C ILE A 348 -19.27 -8.84 -3.46
N VAL A 349 -19.71 -10.10 -3.37
CA VAL A 349 -19.01 -11.20 -4.05
C VAL A 349 -19.02 -11.04 -5.57
N ILE A 350 -20.12 -10.55 -6.15
CA ILE A 350 -20.21 -10.22 -7.58
C ILE A 350 -19.27 -9.07 -7.93
N LEU A 351 -19.26 -8.00 -7.13
CA LEU A 351 -18.39 -6.85 -7.31
C LEU A 351 -16.91 -7.27 -7.31
N GLY A 352 -16.50 -8.15 -6.39
CA GLY A 352 -15.14 -8.70 -6.36
C GLY A 352 -14.74 -9.39 -7.66
N LYS A 353 -15.66 -10.15 -8.28
CA LYS A 353 -15.42 -10.77 -9.59
C LYS A 353 -15.29 -9.75 -10.71
N GLN A 354 -16.09 -8.69 -10.69
CA GLN A 354 -16.06 -7.61 -11.69
C GLN A 354 -14.75 -6.82 -11.63
N LEU A 355 -14.27 -6.53 -10.42
CA LEU A 355 -13.00 -5.83 -10.20
C LEU A 355 -11.77 -6.75 -10.29
N ASN A 356 -11.98 -8.06 -10.40
CA ASN A 356 -10.92 -9.07 -10.31
C ASN A 356 -10.10 -8.95 -8.99
N ILE A 357 -10.81 -8.68 -7.89
CA ILE A 357 -10.28 -8.59 -6.53
C ILE A 357 -11.05 -9.60 -5.68
N PRO A 358 -10.40 -10.63 -5.09
CA PRO A 358 -11.06 -11.53 -4.16
C PRO A 358 -11.60 -10.74 -2.96
N LEU A 359 -12.91 -10.84 -2.69
CA LEU A 359 -13.55 -10.23 -1.53
C LEU A 359 -14.13 -11.34 -0.66
N THR A 360 -13.65 -11.44 0.58
CA THR A 360 -13.97 -12.54 1.48
C THR A 360 -14.74 -12.02 2.68
N CYS A 361 -15.93 -12.57 2.94
CA CYS A 361 -16.66 -12.31 4.18
C CYS A 361 -15.98 -13.07 5.32
N ILE A 362 -15.41 -12.35 6.28
CA ILE A 362 -14.64 -12.92 7.39
C ILE A 362 -15.41 -12.93 8.71
N GLY A 363 -16.62 -12.36 8.76
CA GLY A 363 -17.32 -12.20 10.02
C GLY A 363 -18.53 -11.30 9.97
N ASN A 364 -18.95 -10.85 11.16
CA ASN A 364 -20.00 -9.85 11.32
C ASN A 364 -19.70 -8.88 12.47
N MET A 365 -20.23 -7.67 12.35
CA MET A 365 -20.30 -6.72 13.44
C MET A 365 -21.41 -7.12 14.41
N LYS A 366 -21.18 -6.92 15.71
CA LYS A 366 -22.08 -7.32 16.77
C LYS A 366 -22.17 -6.27 17.86
N LYS A 367 -23.38 -5.95 18.28
CA LYS A 367 -23.61 -5.11 19.47
C LYS A 367 -23.10 -5.83 20.73
N SER A 368 -22.27 -5.13 21.49
CA SER A 368 -21.67 -5.60 22.75
C SER A 368 -21.51 -4.44 23.73
N ASN A 369 -21.27 -4.75 25.01
CA ASN A 369 -20.97 -3.76 26.03
C ASN A 369 -19.54 -3.21 25.95
N VAL A 370 -18.67 -3.90 25.20
CA VAL A 370 -17.26 -3.55 24.99
C VAL A 370 -16.98 -3.60 23.49
N ALA A 371 -16.26 -2.61 22.95
CA ALA A 371 -15.77 -2.67 21.59
C ALA A 371 -14.49 -3.51 21.54
N GLU A 372 -14.55 -4.67 20.89
CA GLU A 372 -13.44 -5.63 20.79
C GLU A 372 -13.55 -6.50 19.55
N VAL A 373 -12.47 -7.19 19.19
CA VAL A 373 -12.47 -8.23 18.16
C VAL A 373 -12.50 -9.60 18.85
N CYS A 374 -13.55 -10.38 18.57
CA CYS A 374 -13.72 -11.75 19.03
C CYS A 374 -13.41 -12.72 17.89
N TYR A 375 -12.65 -13.77 18.18
CA TYR A 375 -12.26 -14.78 17.20
C TYR A 375 -13.00 -16.09 17.41
N PHE A 376 -13.35 -16.75 16.32
CA PHE A 376 -14.03 -18.04 16.31
C PHE A 376 -13.32 -19.02 15.37
N HIS A 377 -13.08 -20.24 15.83
CA HIS A 377 -12.48 -21.33 15.06
C HIS A 377 -13.30 -22.60 15.23
N ASP A 378 -13.63 -23.29 14.14
CA ASP A 378 -14.48 -24.49 14.14
C ASP A 378 -15.85 -24.27 14.84
N GLY A 379 -16.31 -23.01 14.89
CA GLY A 379 -17.57 -22.58 15.51
C GLY A 379 -17.46 -22.16 16.99
N ASP A 380 -16.34 -22.42 17.65
CA ASP A 380 -16.12 -22.09 19.05
C ASP A 380 -15.31 -20.79 19.21
N LYS A 381 -15.55 -20.06 20.30
CA LYS A 381 -14.73 -18.88 20.64
C LYS A 381 -13.28 -19.33 20.84
N TYR A 382 -12.37 -18.64 20.18
CA TYR A 382 -10.95 -18.97 20.15
C TYR A 382 -10.14 -17.83 20.79
N GLU A 383 -9.37 -18.13 21.84
CA GLU A 383 -8.55 -17.13 22.52
C GLU A 383 -7.18 -17.03 21.84
N LEU A 384 -6.87 -15.84 21.31
CA LEU A 384 -5.58 -15.51 20.71
C LEU A 384 -4.88 -14.45 21.57
N ILE A 385 -3.61 -14.68 21.86
CA ILE A 385 -2.74 -13.67 22.44
C ILE A 385 -1.95 -13.02 21.29
N LEU A 386 -2.41 -11.85 20.87
CA LEU A 386 -1.77 -11.09 19.79
C LEU A 386 -0.83 -10.03 20.36
N SER A 387 0.41 -10.02 19.90
CA SER A 387 1.32 -8.87 20.08
C SER A 387 1.10 -7.90 18.92
N GLY A 388 0.49 -6.73 19.19
CA GLY A 388 0.33 -5.69 18.19
C GLY A 388 1.64 -5.01 17.81
N PHE A 389 1.70 -4.41 16.63
CA PHE A 389 2.78 -3.51 16.23
C PHE A 389 2.57 -2.14 16.89
N ASP A 390 3.59 -1.61 17.58
CA ASP A 390 3.58 -0.27 18.17
C ASP A 390 4.94 0.39 17.88
N HIS A 391 4.92 1.53 17.20
CA HIS A 391 6.10 2.33 16.86
C HIS A 391 6.94 2.74 18.08
N PHE A 392 6.35 2.74 19.27
CA PHE A 392 6.98 3.11 20.53
C PHE A 392 7.15 1.93 21.49
N SER A 393 6.81 0.70 21.07
CA SER A 393 7.18 -0.49 21.83
C SER A 393 8.70 -0.69 21.75
N SER A 394 9.33 -0.51 22.91
CA SER A 394 10.78 -0.45 23.11
C SER A 394 11.45 -1.82 23.07
#